data_AF-A0A6P0WJM5-F1
#
_entry.id   AF-A0A6P0WJM5-F1
#
_cell.length_a   1.000
_cell.length_b   1.000
_cell.length_c   1.000
_cell.angle_alpha   90.00
_cell.angle_beta   90.00
_cell.angle_gamma   90.00
#
_symmetry.space_group_name_H-M   'P 1'
#
loop_
_entity.id
_entity.type
_entity.pdbx_description
1 polymer ?
#
loop_
_entity_poly.entity_id
_entity_poly.type
_entity_poly.pdbx_seq_one_letter_code
_entity_poly.pdbx_strand_id
1 'polypeptide(L)'
;STEPIFSQQWRVGERGKLFRVFKFRTMTVDAETRQQHQRKAQDGFTPLGRWLDQWNLDGLPQLFNVLRGEMKLFGLRAKTLDEVAQLNPSELRQLRMLPGIIGVSPRV
;
A
#
# COMPACT_ATOMS: atom_id res chain seq x y z
N SER A 1 -21.27 6.63 -12.89
CA SER A 1 -21.16 6.34 -11.46
C SER A 1 -20.04 7.18 -10.89
N THR A 2 -20.20 7.74 -9.70
CA THR A 2 -19.12 8.50 -9.04
C THR A 2 -18.24 7.50 -8.30
N GLU A 3 -17.13 7.08 -8.92
CA GLU A 3 -16.20 6.16 -8.28
C GLU A 3 -15.33 6.88 -7.23
N PRO A 4 -15.00 6.25 -6.09
CA PRO A 4 -14.13 6.85 -5.09
C PRO A 4 -12.72 7.10 -5.62
N ILE A 5 -12.21 8.33 -5.49
CA ILE A 5 -10.86 8.71 -5.94
C ILE A 5 -9.75 8.01 -5.13
N PHE A 6 -10.05 7.62 -3.89
CA PHE A 6 -9.10 6.93 -3.02
C PHE A 6 -9.41 5.43 -2.92
N SER A 7 -8.35 4.63 -2.90
CA SER A 7 -8.40 3.25 -2.40
C SER A 7 -7.80 3.19 -1.00
N GLN A 8 -8.31 2.25 -0.19
CA GLN A 8 -7.89 2.05 1.19
C GLN A 8 -7.65 0.56 1.43
N GLN A 9 -6.54 0.21 2.07
CA GLN A 9 -6.25 -1.18 2.43
C GLN A 9 -5.72 -1.26 3.85
N TRP A 10 -6.17 -2.28 4.59
CA TRP A 10 -5.62 -2.59 5.90
C TRP A 10 -4.20 -3.14 5.78
N ARG A 11 -3.31 -2.60 6.61
CA ARG A 11 -1.91 -3.03 6.72
C ARG A 11 -1.50 -3.09 8.18
N VAL A 12 -0.43 -3.84 8.41
CA VAL A 12 0.20 -3.98 9.73
C VAL A 12 1.34 -2.97 9.83
N GLY A 13 1.27 -2.11 10.85
CA GLY A 13 2.26 -1.10 11.19
C GLY A 13 3.10 -1.49 12.40
N GLU A 14 3.67 -0.47 13.05
CA GLU A 14 4.54 -0.66 14.19
C GLU A 14 3.83 -1.39 15.34
N ARG A 15 4.53 -2.35 15.96
CA ARG A 15 4.09 -3.24 17.04
C ARG A 15 2.82 -4.03 16.68
N GLY A 16 2.60 -4.30 15.40
CA GLY A 16 1.45 -5.07 14.94
C GLY A 16 0.15 -4.26 14.84
N LYS A 17 0.19 -2.94 15.04
CA LYS A 17 -1.01 -2.10 14.97
C LYS A 17 -1.58 -2.04 13.55
N LEU A 18 -2.88 -2.28 13.41
CA LEU A 18 -3.56 -2.17 12.12
C LEU A 18 -3.86 -0.71 11.79
N PHE A 19 -3.64 -0.34 10.54
CA PHE A 19 -4.01 0.97 10.00
C PHE A 19 -4.42 0.87 8.53
N ARG A 20 -5.13 1.89 8.04
CA ARG A 20 -5.53 1.97 6.62
C ARG A 20 -4.54 2.82 5.84
N VAL A 21 -3.88 2.21 4.86
CA VAL A 21 -3.05 2.92 3.87
C VAL A 21 -3.95 3.53 2.81
N PHE A 22 -3.75 4.80 2.49
CA PHE A 22 -4.48 5.51 1.44
C PHE A 22 -3.67 5.57 0.15
N LYS A 23 -4.31 5.33 -0.99
CA LYS A 23 -3.73 5.55 -2.31
C LYS A 23 -4.73 6.21 -3.23
N PHE A 24 -4.25 6.83 -4.31
CA PHE A 24 -5.12 7.14 -5.42
C PHE A 24 -5.56 5.85 -6.10
N ARG A 25 -6.84 5.80 -6.46
CA ARG A 25 -7.40 4.74 -7.27
C ARG A 25 -6.91 4.93 -8.71
N THR A 26 -6.08 4.00 -9.18
CA THR A 26 -5.56 4.01 -10.56
C THR A 26 -6.41 3.16 -11.51
N MET A 27 -7.23 2.25 -10.97
CA MET A 27 -8.08 1.33 -11.74
C MET A 27 -9.55 1.48 -11.38
N THR A 28 -10.43 1.19 -12.34
CA THR A 28 -11.89 1.13 -12.08
C THR A 28 -12.19 0.08 -11.01
N VAL A 29 -13.30 0.24 -10.30
CA VAL A 29 -13.65 -0.64 -9.16
C VAL A 29 -13.73 -2.12 -9.60
N ASP A 30 -14.34 -2.38 -10.75
CA ASP A 30 -14.47 -3.73 -11.31
C ASP A 30 -13.13 -4.34 -11.71
N ALA A 31 -12.18 -3.50 -12.16
CA ALA A 31 -10.87 -3.96 -12.54
C ALA A 31 -9.96 -4.18 -11.33
N GLU A 32 -10.02 -3.32 -10.30
CA GLU A 32 -9.27 -3.51 -9.04
C GLU A 32 -9.70 -4.82 -8.34
N THR A 33 -11.02 -5.07 -8.29
CA THR A 33 -11.58 -6.30 -7.72
C THR A 33 -11.11 -7.54 -8.48
N ARG A 34 -11.13 -7.48 -9.83
CA ARG A 34 -10.59 -8.56 -10.65
C ARG A 34 -9.09 -8.73 -10.50
N GLN A 35 -8.32 -7.65 -10.37
CA GLN A 35 -6.86 -7.71 -10.20
C GLN A 35 -6.45 -8.35 -8.87
N GLN A 36 -7.21 -8.09 -7.80
CA GLN A 36 -7.01 -8.77 -6.51
C GLN A 36 -7.18 -10.29 -6.62
N HIS A 37 -8.04 -10.76 -7.52
CA HIS A 37 -8.30 -12.18 -7.75
C HIS A 37 -7.49 -12.80 -8.91
N GLN A 38 -7.06 -12.00 -9.89
CA GLN A 38 -6.41 -12.43 -11.13
C GLN A 38 -5.30 -11.44 -11.50
N ARG A 39 -4.05 -11.88 -11.59
CA ARG A 39 -2.87 -11.03 -11.83
C ARG A 39 -2.80 -10.33 -13.21
N LYS A 40 -3.87 -10.33 -14.00
CA LYS A 40 -3.91 -9.76 -15.36
C LYS A 40 -5.19 -8.96 -15.60
N ALA A 41 -5.15 -7.67 -15.31
CA ALA A 41 -6.13 -6.72 -15.84
C ALA A 41 -5.36 -5.54 -16.45
N GLN A 42 -4.94 -5.70 -17.71
CA GLN A 42 -4.27 -4.62 -18.46
C GLN A 42 -5.26 -3.53 -18.92
N ASP A 43 -6.57 -3.83 -18.97
CA ASP A 43 -7.62 -2.95 -19.51
C ASP A 43 -8.44 -2.19 -18.45
N GLY A 44 -7.88 -2.01 -17.25
CA GLY A 44 -8.63 -1.49 -16.09
C GLY A 44 -8.30 -0.08 -15.61
N PHE A 45 -7.31 0.59 -16.21
CA PHE A 45 -6.84 1.88 -15.72
C PHE A 45 -7.77 3.03 -16.12
N THR A 46 -8.01 3.96 -15.20
CA THR A 46 -8.61 5.24 -15.56
C THR A 46 -7.57 6.11 -16.29
N PRO A 47 -7.95 7.08 -17.14
CA PRO A 47 -6.99 7.95 -17.83
C PRO A 47 -6.05 8.68 -16.86
N LEU A 48 -6.60 9.21 -15.76
CA LEU A 48 -5.81 9.82 -14.68
C LEU A 48 -4.99 8.77 -13.92
N GLY A 49 -5.56 7.59 -13.69
CA GLY A 49 -4.88 6.48 -13.02
C GLY A 49 -3.63 6.00 -13.75
N ARG A 50 -3.68 5.93 -15.09
CA ARG A 50 -2.52 5.60 -15.92
C ARG A 50 -1.42 6.66 -15.79
N TRP A 51 -1.79 7.94 -15.74
CA TRP A 51 -0.83 9.02 -15.51
C TRP A 51 -0.21 8.94 -14.10
N LEU A 52 -1.03 8.76 -13.06
CA LEU A 52 -0.54 8.62 -11.68
C LEU A 52 0.41 7.43 -11.51
N ASP A 53 0.09 6.29 -12.13
CA ASP A 53 0.92 5.09 -12.14
C ASP A 53 2.26 5.33 -12.86
N GLN A 54 2.23 5.98 -14.03
CA GLN A 54 3.43 6.32 -14.80
C GLN A 54 4.45 7.14 -13.99
N TRP A 55 3.97 8.01 -13.11
CA TRP A 55 4.81 8.87 -12.27
C TRP A 55 5.00 8.35 -10.83
N ASN A 56 4.49 7.16 -10.50
CA ASN A 56 4.48 6.60 -9.14
C ASN A 56 3.89 7.57 -8.09
N LEU A 57 2.88 8.36 -8.48
CA LEU A 57 2.21 9.34 -7.64
C LEU A 57 0.96 8.77 -6.95
N ASP A 58 0.60 7.51 -7.21
CA ASP A 58 -0.51 6.81 -6.57
C ASP A 58 -0.37 6.79 -5.03
N GLY A 59 0.86 6.84 -4.53
CA GLY A 59 1.20 6.84 -3.11
C GLY A 59 1.12 8.19 -2.40
N LEU A 60 0.87 9.31 -3.09
CA LEU A 60 0.80 10.64 -2.45
C LEU A 60 -0.19 10.71 -1.26
N PRO A 61 -1.38 10.08 -1.31
CA PRO A 61 -2.28 10.05 -0.15
C PRO A 61 -1.70 9.36 1.09
N GLN A 62 -0.65 8.54 0.97
CA GLN A 62 0.03 7.95 2.12
C GLN A 62 0.77 9.00 2.97
N LEU A 63 1.00 10.22 2.46
CA LEU A 63 1.53 11.32 3.28
C LEU A 63 0.62 11.63 4.47
N PHE A 64 -0.71 11.42 4.35
CA PHE A 64 -1.62 11.51 5.49
C PHE A 64 -1.30 10.47 6.57
N ASN A 65 -0.90 9.25 6.20
CA ASN A 65 -0.45 8.22 7.14
C ASN A 65 0.83 8.64 7.87
N VAL A 66 1.75 9.33 7.18
CA VAL A 66 2.96 9.88 7.79
C VAL A 66 2.62 10.97 8.80
N LEU A 67 1.74 11.90 8.43
CA LEU A 67 1.28 12.97 9.34
C LEU A 67 0.55 12.41 10.57
N ARG A 68 -0.16 11.28 10.45
CA ARG A 68 -0.80 10.57 11.57
C ARG A 68 0.17 9.71 12.41
N GLY A 69 1.44 9.63 12.02
CA GLY A 69 2.45 8.83 12.71
C GLY A 69 2.33 7.31 12.50
N GLU A 70 1.60 6.87 11.47
CA GLU A 70 1.43 5.44 11.14
C GLU A 70 2.51 4.94 10.17
N MET A 71 3.15 5.85 9.42
CA MET A 71 4.18 5.57 8.44
C MET A 71 5.33 6.59 8.52
N LYS A 72 6.44 6.28 7.84
CA LYS A 72 7.54 7.21 7.52
C LYS A 72 7.68 7.33 6.00
N LEU A 73 8.44 8.32 5.53
CA LEU A 73 8.72 8.48 4.10
C LEU A 73 9.55 7.30 3.57
N PHE A 74 10.61 6.92 4.28
CA PHE A 74 11.53 5.85 3.90
C PHE A 74 11.50 4.73 4.94
N GLY A 75 11.38 3.48 4.49
CA GLY A 75 11.29 2.32 5.38
C GLY A 75 10.88 1.05 4.65
N LEU A 76 10.69 -0.03 5.40
CA LEU A 76 10.15 -1.27 4.85
C LEU A 76 8.68 -1.09 4.50
N ARG A 77 8.22 -1.73 3.42
CA ARG A 77 6.80 -1.65 3.03
C ARG A 77 5.89 -2.21 4.13
N ALA A 78 4.71 -1.60 4.28
CA ALA A 78 3.68 -2.14 5.15
C ALA A 78 3.16 -3.49 4.61
N LYS A 79 3.19 -4.52 5.46
CA LYS A 79 2.74 -5.88 5.11
C LYS A 79 1.23 -6.02 5.33
N THR A 80 0.58 -6.92 4.59
CA THR A 80 -0.80 -7.35 4.91
C THR A 80 -0.82 -8.23 6.15
N LEU A 81 -2.00 -8.48 6.71
CA LEU A 81 -2.15 -9.41 7.82
C LEU A 81 -1.69 -10.82 7.45
N ASP A 82 -2.05 -11.30 6.26
CA ASP A 82 -1.66 -12.62 5.75
C ASP A 82 -0.15 -12.74 5.56
N GLU A 83 0.50 -11.67 5.08
CA GLU A 83 1.96 -11.61 4.94
C GLU A 83 2.64 -11.66 6.31
N VAL A 84 2.06 -11.04 7.34
CA VAL A 84 2.60 -11.05 8.71
C VAL A 84 2.42 -12.41 9.37
N ALA A 85 1.28 -13.08 9.14
CA ALA A 85 0.99 -14.40 9.68
C ALA A 85 1.99 -15.49 9.22
N GLN A 86 2.67 -15.25 8.10
CA GLN A 86 3.65 -16.17 7.52
C GLN A 86 5.11 -15.85 7.91
N LEU A 87 5.35 -14.80 8.72
CA LEU A 87 6.71 -14.39 9.09
C LEU A 87 7.32 -15.27 10.17
N ASN A 88 8.62 -15.51 10.04
CA ASN A 88 9.41 -16.13 11.10
C ASN A 88 9.67 -15.15 12.26
N PRO A 89 10.00 -15.64 13.48
CA PRO A 89 10.26 -14.77 14.64
C PRO A 89 11.35 -13.71 14.41
N SER A 90 12.34 -14.01 13.57
CA SER A 90 13.40 -13.09 13.20
C SER A 90 12.90 -11.91 12.35
N GLU A 91 11.94 -12.18 11.45
CA GLU A 91 11.33 -11.20 10.54
C GLU A 91 10.27 -10.36 11.24
N LEU A 92 9.58 -10.91 12.24
CA LEU A 92 8.64 -10.15 13.09
C LEU A 92 9.32 -8.95 13.77
N ARG A 93 10.65 -8.97 13.94
CA ARG A 93 11.41 -7.81 14.44
C ARG A 93 11.25 -6.57 13.55
N GLN A 94 10.95 -6.73 12.26
CA GLN A 94 10.68 -5.61 11.35
C GLN A 94 9.46 -4.79 11.79
N LEU A 95 8.49 -5.41 12.48
CA LEU A 95 7.31 -4.72 13.02
C LEU A 95 7.66 -3.77 14.17
N ARG A 96 8.91 -3.72 14.65
CA ARG A 96 9.34 -2.71 15.64
C ARG A 96 9.57 -1.33 15.03
N MET A 97 9.56 -1.23 13.71
CA MET A 97 9.79 0.00 12.97
C MET A 97 8.50 0.44 12.27
N LEU A 98 8.30 1.74 12.15
CA LEU A 98 7.25 2.29 11.28
C LEU A 98 7.53 1.93 9.81
N PRO A 99 6.51 1.47 9.06
CA PRO A 99 6.67 1.19 7.65
C PRO A 99 6.90 2.47 6.82
N GLY A 100 7.56 2.31 5.67
CA GLY A 100 7.88 3.38 4.73
C GLY A 100 6.89 3.45 3.56
N ILE A 101 6.66 4.66 3.04
CA ILE A 101 6.02 4.86 1.73
C ILE A 101 6.98 4.34 0.64
N ILE A 102 8.23 4.77 0.69
CA ILE A 102 9.30 4.38 -0.22
C ILE A 102 10.04 3.20 0.39
N GLY A 103 10.01 2.07 -0.30
CA GLY A 103 10.68 0.84 0.09
C GLY A 103 12.19 1.01 0.06
N VAL A 104 12.83 0.79 1.22
CA VAL A 104 14.29 0.58 1.29
C VAL A 104 14.55 -0.91 1.51
N SER A 105 15.35 -1.52 0.63
CA SER A 105 15.79 -2.90 0.85
C SER A 105 16.91 -2.88 1.90
N PRO A 106 16.84 -3.69 2.97
CA PRO A 106 17.98 -3.88 3.84
C PRO A 106 19.13 -4.41 2.98
N ARG A 107 20.30 -3.77 3.02
CA ARG A 107 21.52 -4.41 2.49
C ARG A 107 21.79 -5.63 3.38
N VAL A 108 21.78 -6.80 2.76
CA VAL A 108 22.23 -8.07 3.35
C VAL A 108 23.75 -8.04 3.40
#